data_AF-A0A803NAC8-F1
#
_entry.id   AF-A0A803NAC8-F1
#
_cell.length_a   1.000
_cell.length_b   1.000
_cell.length_c   1.000
_cell.angle_alpha   90.00
_cell.angle_beta   90.00
_cell.angle_gamma   90.00
#
_symmetry.space_group_name_H-M   'P 1'
#
loop_
_entity.id
_entity.type
_entity.pdbx_description
1 polymer ?
#
loop_
_entity_poly.entity_id
_entity_poly.type
_entity_poly.pdbx_seq_one_letter_code
_entity_poly.pdbx_strand_id
1 'polypeptide(L)'
;MEEHKDESANISMAENEEVMSEVHLGCPANFSGPYTSHFTFSLPFGDDLTGSRHGDHVKDESSSPEQTIDLDEDGDLIVARRTRTKQSYHTGVVSIQHNITSTIPSVGLQVWRAELILADYVLHKMSSSSVFNGVVAVELGAGTANAGNLKNPYSLFHRILILSLSGLVGILIAHVVKAVFITDHGIEILDNCARNAHINSGLFGGESPVKVRELDWQKPWPPLDLDSGVRYSWTSSEVEEVNRASVLLAADVIYSDELTDAFFSVLQKIMCQHSKKVLYLALEKRYNFSLYDLDVVANGYSNFLSFLRNEKGFTGKRIDLSEIPQYVQEYERGKDVELWEIIYVEHKC
;
A
#
# COMPACT_ATOMS: atom_id res chain seq x y z
N MET A 1 14.37 42.68 24.55
CA MET A 1 14.83 41.37 25.08
C MET A 1 13.65 40.50 25.53
N GLU A 2 12.40 40.86 25.22
CA GLU A 2 11.19 40.08 25.53
C GLU A 2 10.54 39.41 24.29
N GLU A 3 10.81 39.88 23.06
CA GLU A 3 10.20 39.29 21.84
C GLU A 3 10.74 37.89 21.47
N HIS A 4 11.95 37.51 21.88
CA HIS A 4 12.53 36.20 21.55
C HIS A 4 12.03 35.04 22.42
N LYS A 5 11.30 35.31 23.51
CA LYS A 5 10.75 34.26 24.39
C LYS A 5 9.40 33.72 23.92
N ASP A 6 8.60 34.51 23.23
CA ASP A 6 7.31 34.07 22.70
C ASP A 6 7.45 33.28 21.39
N GLU A 7 8.43 33.61 20.53
CA GLU A 7 8.71 32.82 19.32
C GLU A 7 9.18 31.40 19.62
N SER A 8 10.06 31.23 20.62
CA SER A 8 10.54 29.91 21.03
C SER A 8 9.45 29.06 21.73
N ALA A 9 8.47 29.70 22.37
CA ALA A 9 7.30 29.03 22.94
C ALA A 9 6.28 28.61 21.87
N ASN A 10 6.07 29.42 20.83
CA ASN A 10 5.22 29.04 19.69
C ASN A 10 5.84 27.93 18.83
N ILE A 11 7.17 27.88 18.72
CA ILE A 11 7.89 26.78 18.05
C ILE A 11 7.71 25.45 18.80
N SER A 12 7.75 25.46 20.14
CA SER A 12 7.56 24.23 20.95
C SER A 12 6.09 23.79 21.02
N MET A 13 5.14 24.69 20.84
CA MET A 13 3.71 24.34 20.73
C MET A 13 3.38 23.70 19.38
N ALA A 14 3.97 24.16 18.26
CA ALA A 14 3.73 23.60 16.94
C ALA A 14 4.35 22.19 16.74
N GLU A 15 5.44 21.87 17.44
CA GLU A 15 6.04 20.51 17.40
C GLU A 15 5.19 19.42 18.07
N ASN A 16 4.21 19.83 18.88
CA ASN A 16 3.29 18.92 19.60
C ASN A 16 1.88 18.85 18.96
N GLU A 17 1.67 19.44 17.78
CA GLU A 17 0.40 19.26 17.07
C GLU A 17 0.29 17.81 16.55
N GLU A 18 -0.70 17.09 17.06
CA GLU A 18 -1.02 15.73 16.64
C GLU A 18 -1.97 15.78 15.43
N VAL A 19 -1.60 15.06 14.36
CA VAL A 19 -2.48 14.82 13.20
C VAL A 19 -3.12 13.45 13.37
N MET A 20 -4.43 13.35 13.18
CA MET A 20 -5.17 12.10 13.24
C MET A 20 -5.38 11.50 11.84
N SER A 21 -5.28 10.18 11.71
CA SER A 21 -5.63 9.47 10.47
C SER A 21 -7.11 9.67 10.13
N GLU A 22 -7.52 9.64 8.87
CA GLU A 22 -8.97 9.55 8.55
C GLU A 22 -9.52 8.13 8.73
N VAL A 23 -8.64 7.13 8.84
CA VAL A 23 -8.97 5.70 8.90
C VAL A 23 -8.69 5.17 10.33
N HIS A 24 -9.68 5.29 11.21
CA HIS A 24 -9.60 4.88 12.61
C HIS A 24 -10.25 3.51 12.90
N LEU A 25 -9.96 2.51 12.09
CA LEU A 25 -10.70 1.24 12.12
C LEU A 25 -10.44 0.47 13.41
N GLY A 26 -11.49 0.38 14.25
CA GLY A 26 -11.49 -0.32 15.54
C GLY A 26 -10.85 0.45 16.70
N CYS A 27 -10.37 1.67 16.46
CA CYS A 27 -9.55 2.42 17.41
C CYS A 27 -10.40 3.02 18.57
N PRO A 28 -10.02 2.82 19.84
CA PRO A 28 -10.68 3.47 20.97
C PRO A 28 -10.49 4.99 20.92
N ALA A 29 -11.52 5.75 21.29
CA ALA A 29 -11.39 7.20 21.43
C ALA A 29 -10.32 7.56 22.48
N ASN A 30 -9.52 8.60 22.20
CA ASN A 30 -8.44 9.10 23.07
C ASN A 30 -7.24 8.16 23.28
N PHE A 31 -6.99 7.22 22.35
CA PHE A 31 -5.78 6.40 22.38
C PHE A 31 -4.60 7.13 21.72
N SER A 32 -3.47 7.20 22.41
CA SER A 32 -2.20 7.69 21.87
C SER A 32 -1.17 6.55 21.79
N GLY A 33 -0.47 6.47 20.66
CA GLY A 33 0.57 5.47 20.41
C GLY A 33 0.20 4.42 19.35
N PRO A 34 1.05 3.38 19.20
CA PRO A 34 0.83 2.33 18.21
C PRO A 34 -0.40 1.49 18.52
N TYR A 35 -1.25 1.31 17.51
CA TYR A 35 -2.45 0.49 17.54
C TYR A 35 -2.40 -0.55 16.42
N THR A 36 -2.91 -1.75 16.67
CA THR A 36 -3.00 -2.78 15.64
C THR A 36 -4.44 -2.88 15.16
N SER A 37 -4.68 -2.44 13.92
CA SER A 37 -5.95 -2.70 13.24
C SER A 37 -5.89 -4.03 12.49
N HIS A 38 -7.04 -4.69 12.44
CA HIS A 38 -7.24 -5.92 11.69
C HIS A 38 -8.11 -5.59 10.48
N PHE A 39 -7.52 -5.67 9.28
CA PHE A 39 -8.20 -5.44 8.03
C PHE A 39 -8.75 -6.78 7.52
N THR A 40 -10.06 -6.88 7.36
CA THR A 40 -10.72 -8.06 6.83
C THR A 40 -11.00 -7.88 5.35
N PHE A 41 -10.78 -8.95 4.60
CA PHE A 41 -10.98 -8.92 3.15
C PHE A 41 -11.66 -10.17 2.65
N SER A 42 -12.55 -9.96 1.69
CA SER A 42 -13.39 -11.01 1.12
C SER A 42 -12.63 -11.73 0.03
N LEU A 43 -11.99 -12.86 0.31
CA LEU A 43 -11.25 -13.60 -0.70
C LEU A 43 -12.19 -14.41 -1.59
N PRO A 44 -11.97 -14.39 -2.91
CA PRO A 44 -12.67 -15.27 -3.84
C PRO A 44 -12.05 -16.69 -3.88
N PHE A 45 -10.96 -16.93 -3.16
CA PHE A 45 -10.25 -18.21 -3.13
C PHE A 45 -10.68 -19.08 -1.95
N GLY A 46 -10.78 -20.39 -2.20
CA GLY A 46 -11.14 -21.42 -1.21
C GLY A 46 -10.03 -21.82 -0.23
N ASP A 47 -8.88 -21.13 -0.26
CA ASP A 47 -7.75 -21.41 0.62
C ASP A 47 -7.73 -20.38 1.75
N ASP A 48 -7.84 -20.88 2.97
CA ASP A 48 -7.86 -20.09 4.19
C ASP A 48 -6.49 -19.40 4.37
N LEU A 49 -6.48 -18.07 4.49
CA LEU A 49 -5.25 -17.34 4.84
C LEU A 49 -4.81 -17.60 6.27
N THR A 50 -5.70 -18.14 7.11
CA THR A 50 -5.30 -18.71 8.38
C THR A 50 -4.68 -20.07 8.07
N GLY A 51 -3.39 -20.25 8.33
CA GLY A 51 -2.57 -21.41 7.92
C GLY A 51 -2.95 -22.77 8.51
N SER A 52 -4.24 -23.09 8.62
CA SER A 52 -4.76 -24.34 9.16
C SER A 52 -4.85 -25.41 8.07
N ARG A 53 -3.70 -25.97 7.69
CA ARG A 53 -3.67 -27.29 7.02
C ARG A 53 -4.01 -28.37 8.05
N HIS A 54 -5.29 -28.60 8.31
CA HIS A 54 -5.71 -29.84 8.94
C HIS A 54 -5.53 -30.97 7.93
N GLY A 55 -4.61 -31.88 8.27
CA GLY A 55 -4.29 -33.05 7.46
C GLY A 55 -5.54 -33.86 7.12
N ASP A 56 -5.65 -34.18 5.84
CA ASP A 56 -6.62 -35.06 5.24
C ASP A 56 -6.56 -36.43 5.94
N HIS A 57 -7.54 -36.72 6.78
CA HIS A 57 -7.76 -38.06 7.33
C HIS A 57 -8.94 -38.66 6.59
N VAL A 58 -8.63 -39.38 5.52
CA VAL A 58 -9.55 -40.26 4.80
C VAL A 58 -10.22 -41.19 5.82
N LYS A 59 -11.54 -41.06 5.95
CA LYS A 59 -12.41 -42.13 6.45
C LYS A 59 -13.35 -42.51 5.31
N ASP A 60 -13.10 -43.70 4.76
CA ASP A 60 -14.06 -44.48 4.01
C ASP A 60 -15.35 -44.61 4.82
N GLU A 61 -16.48 -44.13 4.29
CA GLU A 61 -17.77 -44.79 4.47
C GLU A 61 -18.59 -44.72 3.20
N SER A 62 -18.78 -45.91 2.63
CA SER A 62 -19.73 -46.25 1.58
C SER A 62 -21.18 -46.06 2.02
N SER A 63 -21.96 -45.25 1.30
CA SER A 63 -23.39 -45.52 1.07
C SER A 63 -23.92 -44.63 -0.06
N SER A 64 -24.51 -45.27 -1.07
CA SER A 64 -25.30 -44.65 -2.13
C SER A 64 -26.60 -44.04 -1.57
N PRO A 65 -27.07 -42.88 -2.03
CA PRO A 65 -28.29 -42.27 -1.49
C PRO A 65 -29.52 -42.90 -2.16
N GLU A 66 -30.43 -43.46 -1.37
CA GLU A 66 -31.82 -43.62 -1.78
C GLU A 66 -32.44 -42.22 -1.90
N GLN A 67 -32.70 -41.76 -3.12
CA GLN A 67 -33.48 -40.54 -3.36
C GLN A 67 -34.96 -40.89 -3.26
N THR A 68 -35.60 -40.53 -2.13
CA THR A 68 -37.05 -40.44 -2.06
C THR A 68 -37.52 -39.28 -2.92
N ILE A 69 -38.32 -39.60 -3.94
CA ILE A 69 -38.90 -38.63 -4.88
C ILE A 69 -40.27 -38.23 -4.34
N ASP A 70 -40.42 -36.97 -3.93
CA ASP A 70 -41.70 -36.41 -3.49
C ASP A 70 -42.41 -35.68 -4.65
N LEU A 71 -43.73 -35.85 -4.75
CA LEU A 71 -44.62 -35.27 -5.76
C LEU A 71 -45.62 -34.32 -5.09
N ASP A 72 -46.03 -33.25 -5.77
CA ASP A 72 -47.08 -32.34 -5.29
C ASP A 72 -48.50 -32.80 -5.66
N GLU A 73 -49.52 -32.01 -5.26
CA GLU A 73 -50.93 -32.34 -5.45
C GLU A 73 -51.37 -32.42 -6.93
N ASP A 74 -50.58 -31.84 -7.84
CA ASP A 74 -50.82 -31.90 -9.29
C ASP A 74 -50.01 -33.03 -9.97
N GLY A 75 -49.20 -33.77 -9.20
CA GLY A 75 -48.41 -34.90 -9.66
C GLY A 75 -47.06 -34.54 -10.27
N ASP A 76 -46.61 -33.29 -10.08
CA ASP A 76 -45.30 -32.83 -10.53
C ASP A 76 -44.22 -33.13 -9.49
N LEU A 77 -42.98 -33.28 -9.96
CA LEU A 77 -41.82 -33.52 -9.10
C LEU A 77 -41.51 -32.28 -8.24
N ILE A 78 -41.54 -32.44 -6.92
CA ILE A 78 -41.09 -31.40 -5.99
C ILE A 78 -39.56 -31.32 -6.07
N VAL A 79 -39.06 -30.50 -7.00
CA VAL A 79 -37.63 -30.19 -7.09
C VAL A 79 -37.29 -29.20 -5.98
N ALA A 80 -36.52 -29.64 -4.98
CA ALA A 80 -35.91 -28.73 -4.02
C ALA A 80 -35.11 -27.67 -4.80
N ARG A 81 -35.64 -26.45 -4.86
CA ARG A 81 -35.02 -25.33 -5.57
C ARG A 81 -33.65 -25.14 -4.95
N ARG A 82 -32.59 -25.47 -5.69
CA ARG A 82 -31.20 -25.28 -5.27
C ARG A 82 -31.07 -23.82 -4.86
N THR A 83 -31.10 -23.56 -3.55
CA THR A 83 -30.73 -22.27 -2.98
C THR A 83 -29.40 -21.95 -3.63
N ARG A 84 -29.30 -20.82 -4.35
CA ARG A 84 -28.04 -20.30 -4.86
C ARG A 84 -27.06 -20.46 -3.70
N THR A 85 -26.14 -21.42 -3.82
CA THR A 85 -25.11 -21.65 -2.82
C THR A 85 -24.47 -20.28 -2.63
N LYS A 86 -24.64 -19.69 -1.44
CA LYS A 86 -23.85 -18.53 -1.03
C LYS A 86 -22.42 -18.92 -1.38
N GLN A 87 -21.79 -18.23 -2.32
CA GLN A 87 -20.35 -18.37 -2.51
C GLN A 87 -19.75 -18.12 -1.13
N SER A 88 -19.17 -19.16 -0.54
CA SER A 88 -18.50 -19.05 0.75
C SER A 88 -17.23 -18.26 0.48
N TYR A 89 -17.32 -16.92 0.59
CA TYR A 89 -16.14 -16.08 0.62
C TYR A 89 -15.35 -16.45 1.88
N HIS A 90 -14.08 -16.79 1.72
CA HIS A 90 -13.18 -16.92 2.86
C HIS A 90 -12.77 -15.52 3.30
N THR A 91 -12.86 -15.23 4.59
CA THR A 91 -12.42 -13.95 5.13
C THR A 91 -10.95 -14.05 5.49
N GLY A 92 -10.10 -13.32 4.76
CA GLY A 92 -8.71 -13.12 5.14
C GLY A 92 -8.59 -11.98 6.14
N VAL A 93 -7.57 -12.04 7.01
CA VAL A 93 -7.27 -10.96 7.97
C VAL A 93 -5.79 -10.61 7.87
N VAL A 94 -5.49 -9.33 7.74
CA VAL A 94 -4.12 -8.78 7.81
C VAL A 94 -4.10 -7.80 8.97
N SER A 95 -3.11 -7.99 9.85
CA SER A 95 -2.97 -7.18 11.05
C SER A 95 -1.88 -6.15 10.84
N ILE A 96 -2.22 -4.87 10.94
CA ILE A 96 -1.30 -3.78 10.69
C ILE A 96 -1.16 -2.95 11.95
N GLN A 97 0.06 -2.82 12.44
CA GLN A 97 0.41 -1.85 13.46
C GLN A 97 0.66 -0.49 12.81
N HIS A 98 -0.04 0.51 13.31
CA HIS A 98 -0.09 1.86 12.77
C HIS A 98 -0.37 2.84 13.94
N ASN A 99 0.00 4.11 13.85
CA ASN A 99 -0.35 5.11 14.84
C ASN A 99 -1.66 5.80 14.44
N ILE A 100 -2.53 6.00 15.43
CA ILE A 100 -3.82 6.68 15.27
C ILE A 100 -3.62 8.20 15.24
N THR A 101 -2.85 8.68 16.22
CA THR A 101 -2.39 10.06 16.32
C THR A 101 -0.87 10.07 16.30
N SER A 102 -0.31 11.05 15.61
CA SER A 102 1.14 11.17 15.48
C SER A 102 1.51 12.63 15.50
N THR A 103 2.60 12.93 16.20
CA THR A 103 3.29 14.21 16.04
C THR A 103 3.78 14.33 14.60
N ILE A 104 3.95 15.56 14.15
CA ILE A 104 4.38 15.92 12.78
C ILE A 104 5.54 15.07 12.22
N PRO A 105 6.55 14.60 13.00
CA PRO A 105 7.60 13.72 12.48
C PRO A 105 7.22 12.24 12.29
N SER A 106 6.15 11.76 12.92
CA SER A 106 5.83 10.32 13.08
C SER A 106 4.53 9.88 12.36
N VAL A 107 3.99 10.73 11.49
CA VAL A 107 2.77 10.50 10.66
C VAL A 107 2.92 9.38 9.62
N GLY A 108 4.11 8.81 9.44
CA GLY A 108 4.34 7.69 8.51
C GLY A 108 3.75 6.34 8.93
N LEU A 109 2.90 6.36 9.94
CA LEU A 109 2.33 5.19 10.58
C LEU A 109 0.81 5.14 10.42
N GLN A 110 0.15 5.89 9.54
CA GLN A 110 -1.33 5.93 9.39
C GLN A 110 -1.87 5.30 8.08
N VAL A 111 -2.73 4.28 8.11
CA VAL A 111 -3.29 3.71 6.85
C VAL A 111 -4.17 4.71 6.08
N TRP A 112 -3.93 4.88 4.78
CA TRP A 112 -4.66 5.84 3.92
C TRP A 112 -5.63 5.16 2.95
N ARG A 113 -6.67 5.89 2.50
CA ARG A 113 -7.68 5.35 1.56
C ARG A 113 -7.08 4.90 0.23
N ALA A 114 -6.06 5.60 -0.25
CA ALA A 114 -5.31 5.22 -1.43
C ALA A 114 -4.64 3.84 -1.28
N GLU A 115 -4.08 3.53 -0.10
CA GLU A 115 -3.48 2.23 0.22
C GLU A 115 -4.55 1.12 0.20
N LEU A 116 -5.74 1.38 0.76
CA LEU A 116 -6.85 0.44 0.76
C LEU A 116 -7.42 0.17 -0.65
N ILE A 117 -7.44 1.17 -1.52
CA ILE A 117 -7.83 0.99 -2.93
C ILE A 117 -6.79 0.19 -3.70
N LEU A 118 -5.50 0.44 -3.42
CA LEU A 118 -4.44 -0.38 -4.01
C LEU A 118 -4.53 -1.83 -3.53
N ALA A 119 -4.87 -2.05 -2.25
CA ALA A 119 -5.15 -3.38 -1.70
C ALA A 119 -6.33 -4.07 -2.41
N ASP A 120 -7.47 -3.37 -2.58
CA ASP A 120 -8.61 -3.87 -3.36
C ASP A 120 -8.20 -4.29 -4.78
N TYR A 121 -7.43 -3.44 -5.46
CA TYR A 121 -6.96 -3.73 -6.80
C TYR A 121 -6.02 -4.94 -6.84
N VAL A 122 -5.08 -5.02 -5.89
CA VAL A 122 -4.13 -6.13 -5.79
C VAL A 122 -4.87 -7.44 -5.56
N LEU A 123 -5.79 -7.48 -4.60
CA LEU A 123 -6.65 -8.63 -4.34
C LEU A 123 -7.50 -9.01 -5.56
N HIS A 124 -8.07 -8.02 -6.23
CA HIS A 124 -8.80 -8.25 -7.47
C HIS A 124 -7.94 -8.92 -8.53
N LYS A 125 -6.75 -8.36 -8.80
CA LYS A 125 -5.82 -8.84 -9.83
C LYS A 125 -5.21 -10.19 -9.49
N MET A 126 -4.98 -10.49 -8.21
CA MET A 126 -4.61 -11.84 -7.75
C MET A 126 -5.70 -12.85 -8.16
N SER A 127 -6.99 -12.48 -8.02
CA SER A 127 -8.13 -13.35 -8.35
C SER A 127 -8.51 -13.44 -9.81
N SER A 128 -8.32 -12.36 -10.56
CA SER A 128 -8.78 -12.26 -11.95
C SER A 128 -7.66 -12.47 -12.97
N SER A 129 -6.39 -12.55 -12.55
CA SER A 129 -5.26 -12.68 -13.45
C SER A 129 -4.02 -13.29 -12.77
N SER A 130 -3.00 -13.63 -13.57
CA SER A 130 -1.70 -14.14 -13.07
C SER A 130 -0.60 -13.08 -13.10
N VAL A 131 -0.94 -11.78 -13.15
CA VAL A 131 0.03 -10.69 -13.38
C VAL A 131 1.08 -10.57 -12.26
N PHE A 132 0.77 -11.06 -11.06
CA PHE A 132 1.66 -11.03 -9.90
C PHE A 132 2.31 -12.38 -9.59
N ASN A 133 1.97 -13.44 -10.31
CA ASN A 133 2.40 -14.79 -9.94
C ASN A 133 3.90 -14.96 -10.19
N GLY A 134 4.67 -15.24 -9.13
CA GLY A 134 6.10 -15.51 -9.20
C GLY A 134 6.98 -14.33 -9.63
N VAL A 135 6.43 -13.11 -9.65
CA VAL A 135 7.20 -11.89 -9.99
C VAL A 135 7.99 -11.38 -8.79
N VAL A 136 8.94 -10.49 -9.03
CA VAL A 136 9.49 -9.62 -7.98
C VAL A 136 8.70 -8.31 -8.01
N ALA A 137 8.20 -7.90 -6.85
CA ALA A 137 7.50 -6.64 -6.66
C ALA A 137 8.30 -5.67 -5.77
N VAL A 138 8.08 -4.37 -5.95
CA VAL A 138 8.63 -3.33 -5.06
C VAL A 138 7.51 -2.36 -4.69
N GLU A 139 7.25 -2.23 -3.40
CA GLU A 139 6.38 -1.21 -2.84
C GLU A 139 7.22 0.01 -2.49
N LEU A 140 6.96 1.12 -3.19
CA LEU A 140 7.74 2.35 -3.15
C LEU A 140 7.12 3.35 -2.19
N GLY A 141 7.78 3.56 -1.06
CA GLY A 141 7.65 4.73 -0.21
C GLY A 141 9.02 5.27 0.10
N ALA A 142 9.09 6.52 0.51
CA ALA A 142 10.33 7.14 0.94
C ALA A 142 10.17 7.96 2.20
N GLY A 143 9.16 7.69 3.03
CA GLY A 143 8.96 8.38 4.29
C GLY A 143 9.00 9.91 4.20
N THR A 144 9.34 10.52 5.32
CA THR A 144 9.48 11.98 5.44
C THR A 144 10.74 12.46 4.74
N ALA A 145 10.60 13.34 3.75
CA ALA A 145 11.75 14.14 3.35
C ALA A 145 12.28 14.89 4.58
N ASN A 146 13.58 14.76 4.86
CA ASN A 146 14.24 15.56 5.89
C ASN A 146 13.92 17.04 5.67
N ALA A 147 13.13 17.63 6.57
CA ALA A 147 12.68 19.02 6.53
C ALA A 147 13.84 20.05 6.56
N GLY A 148 15.09 19.61 6.70
CA GLY A 148 16.28 20.45 6.77
C GLY A 148 16.71 21.10 5.44
N ASN A 149 16.19 20.64 4.29
CA ASN A 149 16.52 21.21 2.98
C ASN A 149 15.34 21.90 2.27
N LEU A 150 14.18 22.02 2.92
CA LEU A 150 13.11 22.84 2.39
C LEU A 150 13.54 24.30 2.46
N LYS A 151 13.56 24.99 1.31
CA LYS A 151 13.87 26.42 1.20
C LYS A 151 12.91 27.33 1.98
N ASN A 152 11.87 26.77 2.59
CA ASN A 152 10.88 27.49 3.36
C ASN A 152 10.62 26.80 4.72
N PRO A 153 11.22 27.28 5.83
CA PRO A 153 11.02 26.71 7.17
C PRO A 153 9.59 26.91 7.71
N TYR A 154 8.76 27.73 7.04
CA TYR A 154 7.38 28.04 7.44
C TYR A 154 6.31 27.22 6.70
N SER A 155 6.70 26.31 5.81
CA SER A 155 5.76 25.36 5.22
C SER A 155 5.44 24.25 6.23
N LEU A 156 4.75 24.60 7.32
CA LEU A 156 4.15 23.63 8.23
C LEU A 156 3.25 22.67 7.43
N PHE A 157 2.59 23.17 6.38
CA PHE A 157 1.77 22.41 5.44
C PHE A 157 2.53 21.34 4.63
N HIS A 158 3.84 21.48 4.41
CA HIS A 158 4.65 20.41 3.81
C HIS A 158 5.12 19.36 4.80
N ARG A 159 5.03 19.64 6.11
CA ARG A 159 5.26 18.65 7.16
C ARG A 159 4.01 17.82 7.46
N ILE A 160 2.87 18.14 6.82
CA ILE A 160 1.55 17.49 7.00
C ILE A 160 1.36 16.24 6.12
N LEU A 161 2.19 16.03 5.09
CA LEU A 161 1.98 14.96 4.10
C LEU A 161 3.03 13.86 4.26
N ILE A 162 2.73 12.86 5.10
CA ILE A 162 3.69 11.82 5.40
C ILE A 162 3.03 10.45 5.22
N LEU A 163 3.76 9.67 4.42
CA LEU A 163 3.49 8.35 3.88
C LEU A 163 3.31 7.32 4.98
N SER A 164 2.12 6.75 5.11
CA SER A 164 2.07 5.39 5.64
C SER A 164 2.15 4.43 4.48
N LEU A 165 3.34 3.89 4.31
CA LEU A 165 3.42 2.51 3.87
C LEU A 165 3.50 1.68 5.12
N SER A 166 2.34 1.22 5.58
CA SER A 166 2.28 0.21 6.64
C SER A 166 2.85 -1.14 6.16
N GLY A 167 3.14 -1.25 4.85
CA GLY A 167 3.49 -2.47 4.17
C GLY A 167 2.27 -3.35 3.88
N LEU A 168 1.05 -2.84 4.06
CA LEU A 168 -0.19 -3.60 3.88
C LEU A 168 -0.25 -4.22 2.48
N VAL A 169 -0.01 -3.41 1.45
CA VAL A 169 -0.09 -3.88 0.06
C VAL A 169 1.02 -4.88 -0.24
N GLY A 170 2.25 -4.64 0.23
CA GLY A 170 3.36 -5.58 0.12
C GLY A 170 3.09 -6.90 0.83
N ILE A 171 2.49 -6.88 2.02
CA ILE A 171 2.10 -8.06 2.79
C ILE A 171 0.98 -8.84 2.09
N LEU A 172 0.02 -8.15 1.46
CA LEU A 172 -1.04 -8.81 0.68
C LEU A 172 -0.50 -9.50 -0.56
N ILE A 173 0.33 -8.80 -1.35
CA ILE A 173 0.85 -9.35 -2.61
C ILE A 173 1.89 -10.46 -2.38
N ALA A 174 2.55 -10.47 -1.22
CA ALA A 174 3.51 -11.48 -0.78
C ALA A 174 3.01 -12.93 -0.95
N HIS A 175 1.71 -13.17 -0.94
CA HIS A 175 1.12 -14.50 -1.11
C HIS A 175 1.36 -15.12 -2.50
N VAL A 176 1.49 -14.30 -3.55
CA VAL A 176 1.55 -14.79 -4.95
C VAL A 176 2.87 -14.48 -5.65
N VAL A 177 3.63 -13.52 -5.14
CA VAL A 177 4.92 -13.09 -5.71
C VAL A 177 6.05 -14.02 -5.27
N LYS A 178 7.16 -13.98 -6.01
CA LYS A 178 8.40 -14.63 -5.59
C LYS A 178 9.08 -13.88 -4.45
N ALA A 179 9.09 -12.56 -4.52
CA ALA A 179 9.66 -11.66 -3.52
C ALA A 179 8.99 -10.29 -3.61
N VAL A 180 8.88 -9.59 -2.50
CA VAL A 180 8.43 -8.19 -2.45
C VAL A 180 9.37 -7.37 -1.57
N PHE A 181 9.82 -6.24 -2.10
CA PHE A 181 10.59 -5.25 -1.36
C PHE A 181 9.66 -4.14 -0.88
N ILE A 182 9.51 -3.98 0.42
CA ILE A 182 8.80 -2.84 1.01
C ILE A 182 9.85 -1.79 1.35
N THR A 183 9.75 -0.61 0.73
CA THR A 183 10.76 0.43 0.88
C THR A 183 10.21 1.68 1.54
N ASP A 184 11.02 2.31 2.37
CA ASP A 184 10.72 3.60 2.99
C ASP A 184 12.00 4.33 3.43
N HIS A 185 11.91 5.54 3.99
CA HIS A 185 13.04 6.27 4.58
C HIS A 185 12.82 6.47 6.07
N GLY A 186 13.87 6.24 6.86
CA GLY A 186 13.83 6.41 8.30
C GLY A 186 13.66 5.08 9.04
N ILE A 187 14.53 4.89 10.03
CA ILE A 187 14.66 3.61 10.74
C ILE A 187 13.38 3.20 11.47
N GLU A 188 12.64 4.16 12.02
CA GLU A 188 11.41 3.89 12.78
C GLU A 188 10.28 3.38 11.88
N ILE A 189 10.16 3.93 10.67
CA ILE A 189 9.17 3.51 9.67
C ILE A 189 9.52 2.11 9.17
N LEU A 190 10.79 1.89 8.83
CA LEU A 190 11.29 0.58 8.38
C LEU A 190 11.15 -0.50 9.48
N ASP A 191 11.43 -0.17 10.75
CA ASP A 191 11.18 -1.05 11.90
C ASP A 191 9.67 -1.38 12.01
N ASN A 192 8.77 -0.46 11.69
CA ASN A 192 7.34 -0.72 11.67
C ASN A 192 6.92 -1.62 10.49
N CYS A 193 7.43 -1.39 9.28
CA CYS A 193 7.22 -2.29 8.14
C CYS A 193 7.68 -3.72 8.45
N ALA A 194 8.86 -3.85 9.07
CA ALA A 194 9.41 -5.16 9.46
C ALA A 194 8.53 -5.84 10.53
N ARG A 195 8.01 -5.08 11.49
CA ARG A 195 7.06 -5.58 12.49
C ARG A 195 5.75 -6.05 11.86
N ASN A 196 5.19 -5.28 10.93
CA ASN A 196 3.96 -5.66 10.22
C ASN A 196 4.17 -6.92 9.38
N ALA A 197 5.29 -7.03 8.68
CA ALA A 197 5.65 -8.26 7.97
C ALA A 197 5.77 -9.46 8.92
N HIS A 198 6.35 -9.26 10.12
CA HIS A 198 6.49 -10.30 11.13
C HIS A 198 5.15 -10.74 11.74
N ILE A 199 4.26 -9.79 12.09
CA ILE A 199 2.93 -10.09 12.63
C ILE A 199 2.12 -10.95 11.65
N ASN A 200 2.30 -10.71 10.35
CA ASN A 200 1.62 -11.45 9.29
C ASN A 200 2.45 -12.64 8.75
N SER A 201 3.51 -13.06 9.43
CA SER A 201 4.39 -14.14 8.96
C SER A 201 3.66 -15.48 8.77
N GLY A 202 2.60 -15.74 9.54
CA GLY A 202 1.75 -16.93 9.38
C GLY A 202 0.99 -17.00 8.05
N LEU A 203 0.92 -15.90 7.28
CA LEU A 203 0.32 -15.87 5.94
C LEU A 203 1.23 -16.51 4.88
N PHE A 204 2.53 -16.58 5.15
CA PHE A 204 3.54 -17.11 4.23
C PHE A 204 3.82 -18.55 4.65
N GLY A 205 3.42 -19.54 3.86
CA GLY A 205 3.59 -20.97 4.18
C GLY A 205 5.05 -21.47 4.22
N GLY A 206 6.03 -20.61 4.55
CA GLY A 206 7.47 -20.84 4.51
C GLY A 206 8.28 -19.58 4.88
N GLU A 207 9.48 -19.43 4.32
CA GLU A 207 10.25 -18.19 4.46
C GLU A 207 9.48 -17.00 3.90
N SER A 208 9.49 -15.89 4.64
CA SER A 208 8.79 -14.68 4.23
C SER A 208 9.39 -14.12 2.92
N PRO A 209 8.59 -13.93 1.86
CA PRO A 209 9.06 -13.28 0.64
C PRO A 209 9.22 -11.76 0.80
N VAL A 210 8.85 -11.21 1.96
CA VAL A 210 8.90 -9.78 2.26
C VAL A 210 10.29 -9.37 2.74
N LYS A 211 10.88 -8.37 2.06
CA LYS A 211 12.16 -7.76 2.42
C LYS A 211 11.95 -6.25 2.64
N VAL A 212 12.37 -5.74 3.79
CA VAL A 212 12.25 -4.30 4.11
C VAL A 212 13.59 -3.61 3.86
N ARG A 213 13.63 -2.54 3.05
CA ARG A 213 14.88 -1.85 2.69
C ARG A 213 14.71 -0.33 2.63
N GLU A 214 15.77 0.41 2.93
CA GLU A 214 15.73 1.87 2.88
C GLU A 214 15.72 2.39 1.44
N LEU A 215 14.77 3.24 1.07
CA LEU A 215 14.80 3.98 -0.20
C LEU A 215 14.54 5.46 0.07
N ASP A 216 15.59 6.26 -0.01
CA ASP A 216 15.51 7.72 0.04
C ASP A 216 15.50 8.28 -1.39
N TRP A 217 14.39 8.86 -1.81
CA TRP A 217 14.26 9.41 -3.18
C TRP A 217 15.24 10.55 -3.49
N GLN A 218 15.83 11.18 -2.47
CA GLN A 218 16.81 12.24 -2.66
C GLN A 218 18.23 11.71 -2.85
N LYS A 219 18.46 10.42 -2.60
CA LYS A 219 19.75 9.74 -2.82
C LYS A 219 19.79 9.08 -4.21
N PRO A 220 21.01 8.84 -4.74
CA PRO A 220 21.14 8.11 -6.00
C PRO A 220 20.60 6.67 -5.87
N TRP A 221 19.93 6.21 -6.93
CA TRP A 221 19.63 4.81 -7.16
C TRP A 221 20.50 4.28 -8.31
N PRO A 222 21.16 3.10 -8.19
CA PRO A 222 21.24 2.28 -6.98
C PRO A 222 22.04 2.97 -5.85
N PRO A 223 21.86 2.54 -4.58
CA PRO A 223 22.63 3.05 -3.45
C PRO A 223 24.13 2.82 -3.63
N LEU A 224 24.96 3.73 -3.10
CA LEU A 224 26.43 3.66 -3.23
C LEU A 224 27.06 2.71 -2.20
N ASP A 225 26.41 2.53 -1.06
CA ASP A 225 26.86 1.79 0.11
C ASP A 225 26.25 0.38 0.19
N LEU A 226 26.30 -0.33 -0.94
CA LEU A 226 25.87 -1.72 -1.01
C LEU A 226 26.72 -2.60 -0.09
N ASP A 227 26.09 -3.62 0.46
CA ASP A 227 26.74 -4.64 1.29
C ASP A 227 27.43 -4.06 2.55
N SER A 228 26.97 -2.89 3.02
CA SER A 228 27.50 -2.19 4.19
C SER A 228 27.22 -2.89 5.53
N GLY A 229 26.29 -3.84 5.57
CA GLY A 229 25.82 -4.50 6.80
C GLY A 229 25.01 -3.59 7.73
N VAL A 230 24.76 -2.34 7.32
CA VAL A 230 23.87 -1.42 8.02
C VAL A 230 22.43 -1.95 7.94
N ARG A 231 21.65 -1.75 9.00
CA ARG A 231 20.26 -2.21 9.03
C ARG A 231 19.48 -1.59 7.86
N TYR A 232 18.70 -2.44 7.17
CA TYR A 232 17.91 -2.08 5.98
C TYR A 232 18.71 -1.61 4.75
N SER A 233 20.05 -1.71 4.78
CA SER A 233 20.84 -1.43 3.59
C SER A 233 20.66 -2.52 2.54
N TRP A 234 20.95 -2.14 1.29
CA TRP A 234 20.82 -3.03 0.15
C TRP A 234 22.06 -3.88 -0.02
N THR A 235 21.86 -5.11 -0.49
CA THR A 235 22.94 -5.95 -1.02
C THR A 235 22.98 -5.86 -2.55
N SER A 236 24.14 -6.13 -3.15
CA SER A 236 24.27 -6.15 -4.61
C SER A 236 23.29 -7.13 -5.27
N SER A 237 23.09 -8.30 -4.66
CA SER A 237 22.14 -9.33 -5.14
C SER A 237 20.68 -8.84 -5.13
N GLU A 238 20.28 -8.08 -4.10
CA GLU A 238 18.93 -7.53 -4.00
C GLU A 238 18.67 -6.41 -5.00
N VAL A 239 19.67 -5.55 -5.25
CA VAL A 239 19.56 -4.53 -6.30
C VAL A 239 19.37 -5.19 -7.67
N GLU A 240 20.09 -6.27 -7.97
CA GLU A 240 19.86 -7.04 -9.18
C GLU A 240 18.46 -7.68 -9.23
N GLU A 241 17.93 -8.10 -8.09
CA GLU A 241 16.57 -8.63 -7.99
C GLU A 241 15.52 -7.56 -8.27
N VAL A 242 15.69 -6.35 -7.73
CA VAL A 242 14.86 -5.16 -8.04
C VAL A 242 14.97 -4.77 -9.50
N ASN A 243 16.17 -4.82 -10.08
CA ASN A 243 16.36 -4.54 -11.51
C ASN A 243 15.57 -5.51 -12.40
N ARG A 244 15.33 -6.75 -11.94
CA ARG A 244 14.50 -7.74 -12.64
C ARG A 244 13.01 -7.62 -12.31
N ALA A 245 12.62 -6.85 -11.28
CA ALA A 245 11.23 -6.65 -10.90
C ALA A 245 10.37 -6.17 -12.08
N SER A 246 9.13 -6.63 -12.14
CA SER A 246 8.17 -6.24 -13.19
C SER A 246 7.00 -5.43 -12.66
N VAL A 247 6.78 -5.44 -11.34
CA VAL A 247 5.68 -4.74 -10.68
C VAL A 247 6.23 -3.78 -9.64
N LEU A 248 5.80 -2.53 -9.73
CA LEU A 248 6.01 -1.51 -8.72
C LEU A 248 4.64 -1.12 -8.16
N LEU A 249 4.57 -0.84 -6.87
CA LEU A 249 3.36 -0.46 -6.16
C LEU A 249 3.67 0.83 -5.42
N ALA A 250 2.76 1.79 -5.43
CA ALA A 250 2.89 2.99 -4.62
C ALA A 250 1.51 3.49 -4.21
N ALA A 251 1.35 3.86 -2.95
CA ALA A 251 0.13 4.45 -2.45
C ALA A 251 0.45 5.82 -1.87
N ASP A 252 -0.32 6.82 -2.30
CA ASP A 252 -0.31 8.17 -1.77
C ASP A 252 1.05 8.87 -1.83
N VAL A 253 1.89 8.58 -2.82
CA VAL A 253 3.24 9.20 -2.91
C VAL A 253 3.28 10.60 -3.53
N ILE A 254 2.11 11.19 -3.82
CA ILE A 254 1.98 12.48 -4.52
C ILE A 254 1.44 13.53 -3.54
N TYR A 255 2.31 14.43 -3.11
CA TYR A 255 2.01 15.36 -2.01
C TYR A 255 2.49 16.79 -2.24
N SER A 256 3.71 16.94 -2.75
CA SER A 256 4.26 18.22 -3.18
C SER A 256 4.99 18.07 -4.50
N ASP A 257 5.26 19.20 -5.14
CA ASP A 257 5.98 19.19 -6.41
C ASP A 257 7.40 18.66 -6.24
N GLU A 258 8.10 19.01 -5.15
CA GLU A 258 9.47 18.56 -4.87
C GLU A 258 9.56 17.06 -4.61
N LEU A 259 8.64 16.52 -3.79
CA LEU A 259 8.57 15.08 -3.53
C LEU A 259 8.15 14.31 -4.78
N THR A 260 7.22 14.86 -5.57
CA THR A 260 6.81 14.28 -6.85
C THR A 260 8.00 14.21 -7.81
N ASP A 261 8.79 15.28 -7.93
CA ASP A 261 9.98 15.31 -8.78
C ASP A 261 11.03 14.29 -8.34
N ALA A 262 11.29 14.18 -7.03
CA ALA A 262 12.21 13.19 -6.47
C ALA A 262 11.73 11.75 -6.73
N PHE A 263 10.44 11.48 -6.48
CA PHE A 263 9.81 10.18 -6.75
C PHE A 263 9.97 9.77 -8.21
N PHE A 264 9.56 10.62 -9.16
CA PHE A 264 9.67 10.30 -10.59
C PHE A 264 11.13 10.17 -11.06
N SER A 265 12.06 10.91 -10.45
CA SER A 265 13.50 10.77 -10.74
C SER A 265 14.05 9.40 -10.37
N VAL A 266 13.67 8.86 -9.21
CA VAL A 266 14.07 7.50 -8.80
C VAL A 266 13.28 6.43 -9.54
N LEU A 267 11.98 6.64 -9.73
CA LEU A 267 11.12 5.75 -10.50
C LEU A 267 11.67 5.52 -11.91
N GLN A 268 12.10 6.59 -12.60
CA GLN A 268 12.72 6.47 -13.91
C GLN A 268 13.96 5.56 -13.87
N LYS A 269 14.84 5.74 -12.89
CA LYS A 269 16.06 4.94 -12.76
C LYS A 269 15.75 3.47 -12.51
N ILE A 270 14.74 3.16 -11.68
CA ILE A 270 14.29 1.79 -11.40
C ILE A 270 13.64 1.18 -12.64
N MET A 271 12.73 1.89 -13.30
CA MET A 271 11.99 1.39 -14.46
C MET A 271 12.85 1.20 -15.71
N CYS A 272 13.98 1.91 -15.83
CA CYS A 272 14.93 1.73 -16.93
C CYS A 272 15.78 0.46 -16.88
N GLN A 273 15.68 -0.35 -15.82
CA GLN A 273 16.56 -1.51 -15.63
C GLN A 273 15.94 -2.80 -16.17
N HIS A 274 16.70 -3.54 -16.98
CA HIS A 274 16.61 -4.98 -17.36
C HIS A 274 15.26 -5.60 -17.81
N SER A 275 14.12 -5.16 -17.29
CA SER A 275 12.79 -5.66 -17.58
C SER A 275 11.79 -4.51 -17.64
N LYS A 276 10.80 -4.65 -18.53
CA LYS A 276 9.65 -3.75 -18.56
C LYS A 276 8.92 -3.82 -17.22
N LYS A 277 8.76 -2.66 -16.57
CA LYS A 277 8.05 -2.53 -15.30
C LYS A 277 6.73 -1.82 -15.48
N VAL A 278 5.77 -2.14 -14.63
CA VAL A 278 4.50 -1.43 -14.51
C VAL A 278 4.38 -0.94 -13.07
N LEU A 279 4.12 0.34 -12.89
CA LEU A 279 3.77 0.93 -11.61
C LEU A 279 2.24 0.98 -11.49
N TYR A 280 1.71 0.42 -10.40
CA TYR A 280 0.35 0.70 -9.97
C TYR A 280 0.39 1.73 -8.83
N LEU A 281 -0.10 2.93 -9.14
CA LEU A 281 -0.08 4.08 -8.24
C LEU A 281 -1.51 4.42 -7.82
N ALA A 282 -1.81 4.31 -6.53
CA ALA A 282 -3.03 4.86 -5.95
C ALA A 282 -2.74 6.20 -5.27
N LEU A 283 -3.66 7.15 -5.32
CA LEU A 283 -3.53 8.44 -4.63
C LEU A 283 -4.89 9.00 -4.25
N GLU A 284 -4.92 9.81 -3.19
CA GLU A 284 -6.08 10.62 -2.81
C GLU A 284 -5.77 12.11 -3.04
N LYS A 285 -6.63 12.80 -3.79
CA LYS A 285 -6.48 14.24 -4.02
C LYS A 285 -6.83 15.00 -2.74
N ARG A 286 -5.81 15.51 -2.05
CA ARG A 286 -5.97 16.35 -0.87
C ARG A 286 -6.00 17.83 -1.24
N TYR A 287 -7.18 18.42 -1.19
CA TYR A 287 -7.43 19.82 -1.54
C TYR A 287 -7.11 20.73 -0.35
N ASN A 288 -6.13 21.61 -0.52
CA ASN A 288 -5.76 22.61 0.47
C ASN A 288 -5.78 24.00 -0.18
N PHE A 289 -6.08 25.03 0.60
CA PHE A 289 -5.91 26.40 0.13
C PHE A 289 -4.42 26.74 0.09
N SER A 290 -3.88 26.97 -1.10
CA SER A 290 -2.51 27.42 -1.28
C SER A 290 -2.47 28.93 -1.10
N LEU A 291 -1.69 29.41 -0.13
CA LEU A 291 -1.43 30.84 0.03
C LEU A 291 -0.62 31.42 -1.13
N TYR A 292 0.12 30.57 -1.86
CA TYR A 292 0.91 30.97 -3.02
C TYR A 292 0.01 31.21 -4.24
N ASP A 293 -0.90 30.26 -4.50
CA ASP A 293 -1.81 30.32 -5.64
C ASP A 293 -3.08 31.12 -5.35
N LEU A 294 -3.33 31.43 -4.07
CA LEU A 294 -4.56 32.05 -3.56
C LEU A 294 -5.82 31.26 -4.00
N ASP A 295 -5.72 29.93 -4.09
CA ASP A 295 -6.77 29.04 -4.56
C ASP A 295 -6.72 27.67 -3.86
N VAL A 296 -7.80 26.89 -3.96
CA VAL A 296 -7.89 25.51 -3.49
C VAL A 296 -7.24 24.58 -4.51
N VAL A 297 -6.15 23.94 -4.12
CA VAL A 297 -5.33 23.09 -5.00
C VAL A 297 -5.10 21.71 -4.39
N ALA A 298 -5.02 20.69 -5.24
CA ALA A 298 -4.49 19.39 -4.86
C ALA A 298 -2.96 19.42 -5.05
N ASN A 299 -2.23 19.55 -3.95
CA ASN A 299 -0.77 19.73 -3.99
C ASN A 299 -0.07 18.53 -4.67
N GLY A 300 0.94 18.79 -5.49
CA GLY A 300 1.66 17.75 -6.25
C GLY A 300 0.90 17.17 -7.46
N TYR A 301 -0.44 17.22 -7.47
CA TYR A 301 -1.25 16.53 -8.47
C TYR A 301 -1.06 17.07 -9.90
N SER A 302 -1.01 18.41 -10.06
CA SER A 302 -0.75 19.03 -11.36
C SER A 302 0.66 18.69 -11.88
N ASN A 303 1.66 18.66 -11.00
CA ASN A 303 3.01 18.26 -11.36
C ASN A 303 3.08 16.77 -11.72
N PHE A 304 2.41 15.90 -10.96
CA PHE A 304 2.24 14.47 -11.28
C PHE A 304 1.69 14.28 -12.69
N LEU A 305 0.58 14.95 -13.04
CA LEU A 305 0.01 14.87 -14.39
C LEU A 305 0.97 15.37 -15.47
N SER A 306 1.90 16.28 -15.14
CA SER A 306 2.94 16.73 -16.09
C SER A 306 3.91 15.61 -16.47
N PHE A 307 4.17 14.64 -15.57
CA PHE A 307 5.02 13.48 -15.87
C PHE A 307 4.38 12.50 -16.84
N LEU A 308 3.04 12.43 -16.84
CA LEU A 308 2.29 11.56 -17.75
C LEU A 308 2.06 12.18 -19.13
N ARG A 309 2.54 13.40 -19.39
CA ARG A 309 2.53 14.02 -20.71
C ARG A 309 3.72 13.50 -21.53
N ASN A 310 3.53 13.42 -22.86
CA ASN A 310 4.43 12.76 -23.83
C ASN A 310 5.93 13.12 -23.74
N GLU A 311 6.30 14.22 -23.08
CA GLU A 311 7.68 14.72 -23.03
C GLU A 311 8.55 14.04 -21.98
N LYS A 312 7.99 13.55 -20.86
CA LYS A 312 8.77 13.01 -19.74
C LYS A 312 8.96 11.48 -19.76
N GLY A 313 8.49 10.81 -20.81
CA GLY A 313 8.72 9.38 -21.05
C GLY A 313 7.80 8.42 -20.27
N PHE A 314 6.99 8.93 -19.33
CA PHE A 314 5.97 8.12 -18.66
C PHE A 314 4.65 8.19 -19.42
N THR A 315 3.97 7.05 -19.48
CA THR A 315 2.59 6.95 -19.97
C THR A 315 1.74 6.36 -18.86
N GLY A 316 0.69 7.09 -18.47
CA GLY A 316 -0.25 6.66 -17.44
C GLY A 316 -1.63 6.39 -18.01
N LYS A 317 -2.26 5.31 -17.55
CA LYS A 317 -3.66 4.99 -17.79
C LYS A 317 -4.38 4.94 -16.46
N ARG A 318 -5.43 5.75 -16.30
CA ARG A 318 -6.32 5.66 -15.14
C ARG A 318 -7.13 4.38 -15.20
N ILE A 319 -7.19 3.65 -14.09
CA ILE A 319 -8.00 2.45 -13.92
C ILE A 319 -9.39 2.85 -13.42
N ASP A 320 -10.43 2.28 -14.02
CA ASP A 320 -11.81 2.51 -13.60
C ASP A 320 -12.09 1.71 -12.32
N LEU A 321 -12.25 2.43 -11.21
CA LEU A 321 -12.53 1.81 -9.90
C LEU A 321 -13.90 1.11 -9.87
N SER A 322 -14.83 1.43 -10.77
CA SER A 322 -16.13 0.74 -10.83
C SER A 322 -16.01 -0.72 -11.29
N GLU A 323 -14.90 -1.07 -11.97
CA GLU A 323 -14.60 -2.43 -12.39
C GLU A 323 -13.92 -3.27 -11.29
N ILE A 324 -13.51 -2.64 -10.17
CA ILE A 324 -12.81 -3.30 -9.07
C ILE A 324 -13.81 -3.50 -7.93
N PRO A 325 -14.18 -4.75 -7.57
CA PRO A 325 -14.98 -5.01 -6.38
C PRO A 325 -14.29 -4.48 -5.12
N GLN A 326 -15.07 -4.10 -4.10
CA GLN A 326 -14.50 -3.71 -2.82
C GLN A 326 -14.25 -4.96 -1.97
N TYR A 327 -12.98 -5.27 -1.73
CA TYR A 327 -12.54 -6.44 -0.97
C TYR A 327 -12.36 -6.11 0.51
N VAL A 328 -11.75 -4.95 0.81
CA VAL A 328 -11.57 -4.45 2.18
C VAL A 328 -12.89 -3.88 2.70
N GLN A 329 -13.38 -4.43 3.82
CA GLN A 329 -14.75 -4.17 4.28
C GLN A 329 -14.87 -2.87 5.06
N GLU A 330 -13.77 -2.38 5.63
CA GLU A 330 -13.79 -1.38 6.69
C GLU A 330 -13.74 0.07 6.20
N TYR A 331 -13.77 0.36 4.90
CA TYR A 331 -13.62 1.73 4.40
C TYR A 331 -14.57 2.10 3.28
N GLU A 332 -14.72 3.41 3.04
CA GLU A 332 -15.42 3.93 1.86
C GLU A 332 -14.40 4.57 0.91
N ARG A 333 -14.46 4.20 -0.38
CA ARG A 333 -13.51 4.71 -1.40
C ARG A 333 -13.56 6.22 -1.58
N GLY A 334 -14.75 6.82 -1.55
CA GLY A 334 -14.93 8.24 -1.85
C GLY A 334 -14.76 8.59 -3.32
N LYS A 335 -14.69 9.89 -3.61
CA LYS A 335 -14.67 10.43 -4.99
C LYS A 335 -13.32 10.97 -5.42
N ASP A 336 -12.43 11.24 -4.48
CA ASP A 336 -11.16 11.94 -4.72
C ASP A 336 -9.96 11.01 -4.83
N VAL A 337 -10.23 9.72 -4.80
CA VAL A 337 -9.25 8.65 -4.98
C VAL A 337 -9.09 8.27 -6.44
N GLU A 338 -7.86 7.97 -6.84
CA GLU A 338 -7.53 7.53 -8.19
C GLU A 338 -6.55 6.37 -8.15
N LEU A 339 -6.63 5.51 -9.16
CA LEU A 339 -5.70 4.42 -9.40
C LEU A 339 -5.17 4.51 -10.82
N TRP A 340 -3.85 4.40 -10.97
CA TRP A 340 -3.13 4.60 -12.21
C TRP A 340 -2.22 3.42 -12.51
N GLU A 341 -2.23 2.97 -13.76
CA GLU A 341 -1.23 2.09 -14.34
C GLU A 341 -0.22 2.96 -15.11
N ILE A 342 1.05 2.93 -14.73
CA ILE A 342 2.09 3.79 -15.29
C ILE A 342 3.23 2.92 -15.83
N ILE A 343 3.65 3.21 -17.06
CA ILE A 343 4.82 2.60 -17.70
C ILE A 343 5.81 3.69 -18.11
N TYR A 344 7.10 3.33 -18.13
CA TYR A 344 8.14 4.16 -18.73
C TYR A 344 8.45 3.67 -20.14
N VAL A 345 8.43 4.57 -21.12
CA VAL A 345 8.63 4.25 -22.54
C VAL A 345 10.09 4.47 -22.90
N GLU A 346 10.71 3.39 -23.36
CA GLU A 346 12.15 3.09 -23.42
C GLU A 346 13.02 4.03 -24.26
N HIS A 347 12.48 5.02 -24.98
CA HIS A 347 13.28 5.91 -25.86
C HIS A 347 14.31 6.79 -25.12
N LYS A 348 14.40 6.67 -23.79
CA LYS A 348 15.21 7.51 -22.89
C LYS A 348 15.89 6.69 -21.77
N CYS A 349 15.93 5.37 -21.91
CA CYS A 349 16.95 4.54 -21.27
C CYS A 349 18.07 4.32 -22.31
#